data_AF-A0A8B6DSB2-F1
#
_entry.id   AF-A0A8B6DSB2-F1
#
_cell.length_a   1.000
_cell.length_b   1.000
_cell.length_c   1.000
_cell.angle_alpha   90.00
_cell.angle_beta   90.00
_cell.angle_gamma   90.00
#
_symmetry.space_group_name_H-M   'P 1'
#
loop_
_entity.id
_entity.type
_entity.pdbx_description
1 polymer ?
#
loop_
_entity_poly.entity_id
_entity_poly.type
_entity_poly.pdbx_seq_one_letter_code
_entity_poly.pdbx_strand_id
1 'polypeptide(L)'
;MESVYINVGGTLFQTNLSTLQKYPDTLLGSLAISSEFYNKEHEQFYFDRNPELFNTVLDYYRNDVIHLPTHLCGWLWKSELEFWKIPLAHISECCFQIYVKYEKEATATKLRETFAQPDTFPNMLDGLWWSVVTMTTVGYDDMYPKGPLGRVVEAACAMIGILVIAMPIAVIAGNFDDLHKTNNDRESYNSVSEREESRKNRIN
;
A
#
# COMPACT_ATOMS: atom_id res chain seq x y z
N MET A 1 15.07 -13.53 -48.05
CA MET A 1 14.44 -13.23 -46.75
C MET A 1 15.36 -12.27 -46.04
N GLU A 2 14.86 -11.11 -45.62
CA GLU A 2 15.66 -10.08 -44.95
C GLU A 2 15.89 -10.51 -43.49
N SER A 3 17.16 -10.68 -43.13
CA SER A 3 17.56 -11.01 -41.76
C SER A 3 17.72 -9.73 -40.95
N VAL A 4 17.38 -9.80 -39.67
CA VAL A 4 17.58 -8.74 -38.69
C VAL A 4 18.47 -9.27 -37.57
N TYR A 5 19.42 -8.42 -37.17
CA TYR A 5 20.32 -8.67 -36.06
C TYR A 5 19.88 -7.88 -34.83
N ILE A 6 19.81 -8.57 -33.68
CA ILE A 6 19.37 -8.02 -32.42
C ILE A 6 20.41 -8.39 -31.36
N ASN A 7 21.15 -7.41 -30.88
CA ASN A 7 22.08 -7.54 -29.78
C ASN A 7 21.36 -7.32 -28.46
N VAL A 8 21.35 -8.33 -27.59
CA VAL A 8 20.73 -8.28 -26.27
C VAL A 8 21.81 -8.54 -25.22
N GLY A 9 22.12 -7.53 -24.40
CA GLY A 9 23.13 -7.63 -23.35
C GLY A 9 24.51 -8.06 -23.84
N GLY A 10 24.86 -7.74 -25.09
CA GLY A 10 26.11 -8.15 -25.75
C GLY A 10 26.02 -9.47 -26.53
N THR A 11 24.92 -10.22 -26.42
CA THR A 11 24.70 -11.46 -27.20
C THR A 11 23.94 -11.15 -28.48
N LEU A 12 24.49 -11.54 -29.62
CA LEU A 12 23.88 -11.28 -30.92
C LEU A 12 22.90 -12.40 -31.30
N PHE A 13 21.66 -12.02 -31.60
CA PHE A 13 20.62 -12.89 -32.11
C PHE A 13 20.30 -12.52 -33.55
N GLN A 14 20.03 -13.54 -34.38
CA GLN A 14 19.59 -13.36 -35.77
C GLN A 14 18.20 -13.96 -35.95
N THR A 15 17.32 -13.22 -36.62
CA THR A 15 15.97 -13.68 -36.97
C THR A 15 15.52 -13.08 -38.30
N ASN A 16 14.36 -13.50 -38.81
CA ASN A 16 13.79 -12.94 -40.03
C ASN A 16 12.88 -11.76 -39.70
N LEU A 17 12.89 -10.73 -40.55
CA LEU A 17 11.98 -9.58 -40.40
C LEU A 17 10.50 -10.01 -40.40
N SER A 18 10.15 -10.98 -41.25
CA SER A 18 8.79 -11.54 -41.33
C SER A 18 8.33 -12.20 -40.04
N THR A 19 9.25 -12.77 -39.25
CA THR A 19 8.93 -13.40 -37.96
C THR A 19 8.50 -12.35 -36.95
N LEU A 20 9.15 -11.18 -36.95
CA LEU A 20 8.82 -10.07 -36.04
C LEU A 20 7.51 -9.38 -36.43
N GLN A 21 7.27 -9.22 -37.74
CA GLN A 21 6.04 -8.60 -38.28
C GLN A 21 4.76 -9.37 -37.95
N LYS A 22 4.87 -10.63 -37.49
CA LYS A 22 3.73 -11.45 -37.07
C LYS A 22 2.91 -10.81 -35.94
N TYR A 23 3.56 -10.10 -35.02
CA TYR A 23 2.92 -9.43 -33.88
C TYR A 23 3.33 -7.95 -33.84
N PRO A 24 2.69 -7.07 -34.63
CA PRO A 24 3.10 -5.67 -34.75
C PRO A 24 2.85 -4.82 -33.49
N ASP A 25 2.01 -5.31 -32.58
CA ASP A 25 1.66 -4.71 -31.29
C ASP A 25 2.74 -4.87 -30.21
N THR A 26 3.65 -5.82 -30.41
CA THR A 26 4.78 -6.03 -29.51
C THR A 26 5.93 -5.05 -29.81
N LEU A 27 6.90 -4.98 -28.90
CA LEU A 27 8.06 -4.10 -29.08
C LEU A 27 8.85 -4.47 -30.35
N LEU A 28 9.26 -5.72 -30.53
CA LEU A 28 10.04 -6.12 -31.72
C LEU A 28 9.24 -6.04 -33.02
N GLY A 29 7.93 -6.31 -32.98
CA GLY A 29 7.10 -6.16 -34.18
C GLY A 29 6.95 -4.70 -34.61
N SER A 30 6.82 -3.78 -33.66
CA SER A 30 6.81 -2.35 -33.96
C SER A 30 8.14 -1.86 -34.56
N LEU A 31 9.27 -2.41 -34.10
CA LEU A 31 10.61 -2.11 -34.62
C LEU A 31 10.88 -2.69 -36.00
N ALA A 32 10.24 -3.79 -36.34
CA ALA A 32 10.27 -4.31 -37.71
C ALA A 32 9.59 -3.38 -38.72
N ILE A 33 8.79 -2.41 -38.24
CA ILE A 33 8.05 -1.45 -39.05
C ILE A 33 8.70 -0.05 -38.95
N SER A 34 9.26 0.31 -37.80
CA SER A 34 9.88 1.61 -37.54
C SER A 34 11.42 1.53 -37.52
N SER A 35 12.07 2.27 -38.42
CA SER A 35 13.53 2.37 -38.51
C SER A 35 14.17 3.24 -37.41
N GLU A 36 13.41 3.78 -36.46
CA GLU A 36 13.90 4.78 -35.50
C GLU A 36 14.93 4.25 -34.51
N PHE A 37 14.93 2.94 -34.24
CA PHE A 37 15.88 2.30 -33.31
C PHE A 37 16.95 1.45 -34.01
N TYR A 38 16.93 1.43 -35.35
CA TYR A 38 17.91 0.67 -36.12
C TYR A 38 19.25 1.41 -36.13
N ASN A 39 20.27 0.82 -35.52
CA ASN A 39 21.60 1.40 -35.57
C ASN A 39 22.17 1.20 -36.99
N LYS A 40 22.19 2.27 -37.78
CA LYS A 40 22.68 2.26 -39.16
C LYS A 40 24.18 1.98 -39.28
N GLU A 41 24.95 2.16 -38.21
CA GLU A 41 26.41 1.95 -38.21
C GLU A 41 26.77 0.47 -38.01
N HIS A 42 25.98 -0.25 -37.20
CA HIS A 42 26.22 -1.66 -36.88
C HIS A 42 25.19 -2.62 -37.49
N GLU A 43 24.20 -2.09 -38.22
CA GLU A 43 23.13 -2.86 -38.85
C GLU A 43 22.39 -3.81 -37.88
N GLN A 44 22.28 -3.41 -36.62
CA GLN A 44 21.67 -4.20 -35.55
C GLN A 44 20.88 -3.35 -34.56
N PHE A 45 19.87 -3.95 -33.92
CA PHE A 45 19.23 -3.37 -32.74
C PHE A 45 20.03 -3.71 -31.48
N TYR A 46 20.05 -2.82 -30.49
CA TYR A 46 20.69 -3.08 -29.19
C TYR A 46 19.71 -2.93 -28.03
N PHE A 47 19.70 -3.89 -27.12
CA PHE A 47 18.92 -3.89 -25.90
C PHE A 47 19.78 -4.28 -24.71
N ASP A 48 19.84 -3.42 -23.70
CA ASP A 48 20.51 -3.73 -22.43
C ASP A 48 19.62 -4.59 -21.52
N ARG A 49 19.36 -5.83 -21.95
CA ARG A 49 18.44 -6.78 -21.31
C ARG A 49 19.09 -8.16 -21.16
N ASN A 50 18.39 -9.08 -20.50
CA ASN A 50 18.92 -10.43 -20.26
C ASN A 50 18.87 -11.30 -21.54
N PRO A 51 20.02 -11.70 -22.11
CA PRO A 51 20.06 -12.52 -23.32
C PRO A 51 19.48 -13.92 -23.15
N GLU A 52 19.54 -14.50 -21.94
CA GLU A 52 19.06 -15.86 -21.70
C GLU A 52 17.54 -15.95 -21.91
N LEU A 53 16.80 -14.95 -21.41
CA LEU A 53 15.35 -14.85 -21.54
C LEU A 53 14.90 -14.41 -22.94
N PHE A 54 15.79 -13.82 -23.72
CA PHE A 54 15.46 -13.40 -25.08
C PHE A 54 15.15 -14.59 -26.00
N ASN A 55 15.64 -15.80 -25.69
CA ASN A 55 15.24 -17.01 -26.41
C ASN A 55 13.73 -17.27 -26.29
N THR A 56 13.17 -17.15 -25.07
CA THR A 56 11.73 -17.28 -24.83
C THR A 56 10.94 -16.24 -25.62
N VAL A 57 11.47 -15.02 -25.73
CA VAL A 57 10.88 -13.94 -26.52
C VAL A 57 10.84 -14.31 -28.00
N LEU A 58 11.96 -14.78 -28.57
CA LEU A 58 12.00 -15.21 -29.98
C LEU A 58 11.14 -16.44 -30.25
N ASP A 59 11.08 -17.38 -29.32
CA ASP A 59 10.27 -18.59 -29.45
C ASP A 59 8.78 -18.28 -29.49
N TYR A 60 8.33 -17.20 -28.82
CA TYR A 60 6.96 -16.70 -28.99
C TYR A 60 6.68 -16.29 -30.44
N TYR A 61 7.57 -15.53 -31.10
CA TYR A 61 7.37 -15.14 -32.51
C TYR A 61 7.37 -16.35 -33.46
N ARG A 62 8.11 -17.40 -33.11
CA ARG A 62 8.25 -18.62 -33.91
C ARG A 62 7.06 -19.57 -33.72
N ASN A 63 6.63 -19.78 -32.47
CA ASN A 63 5.74 -20.88 -32.09
C ASN A 63 4.36 -20.41 -31.58
N ASP A 64 4.11 -19.10 -31.42
CA ASP A 64 2.87 -18.51 -30.87
C ASP A 64 2.58 -18.86 -29.39
N VAL A 65 3.53 -19.53 -28.72
CA VAL A 65 3.42 -19.94 -27.33
C VAL A 65 4.68 -19.59 -26.55
N ILE A 66 4.49 -19.31 -25.26
CA ILE A 66 5.56 -18.95 -24.34
C ILE A 66 5.83 -20.14 -23.41
N HIS A 67 7.11 -20.53 -23.36
CA HIS A 67 7.62 -21.45 -22.36
C HIS A 67 8.48 -20.71 -21.35
N LEU A 68 8.14 -20.86 -20.06
CA LEU A 68 8.81 -20.18 -18.97
C LEU A 68 9.98 -21.03 -18.46
N PRO A 69 11.22 -20.50 -18.39
CA PRO A 69 12.33 -21.20 -17.79
C PRO A 69 12.12 -21.46 -16.30
N THR A 70 12.35 -22.69 -15.84
CA THR A 70 12.06 -23.11 -14.46
C THR A 70 13.14 -22.71 -13.46
N HIS A 71 14.35 -22.41 -13.95
CA HIS A 71 15.51 -22.07 -13.12
C HIS A 71 15.63 -20.57 -12.84
N LEU A 72 14.77 -19.75 -13.46
CA LEU A 72 14.78 -18.30 -13.31
C LEU A 72 13.64 -17.83 -12.38
N CYS A 73 13.88 -16.72 -11.69
CA CYS A 73 12.89 -16.10 -10.81
C CYS A 73 11.65 -15.65 -11.60
N GLY A 74 10.47 -15.85 -11.00
CA GLY A 74 9.19 -15.49 -11.61
C GLY A 74 9.05 -14.02 -12.00
N TRP A 75 9.62 -13.13 -11.19
CA TRP A 75 9.63 -11.71 -11.47
C TRP A 75 10.49 -11.37 -12.70
N LEU A 76 11.57 -12.10 -12.92
CA LEU A 76 12.53 -11.80 -13.97
C LEU A 76 11.93 -12.01 -15.37
N TRP A 77 11.29 -13.15 -15.62
CA TRP A 77 10.60 -13.36 -16.92
C TRP A 77 9.34 -12.51 -17.05
N LYS A 78 8.64 -12.16 -15.97
CA LYS A 78 7.51 -11.21 -16.03
C LYS A 78 7.97 -9.82 -16.47
N SER A 79 9.07 -9.33 -15.91
CA SER A 79 9.73 -8.08 -16.30
C SER A 79 10.14 -8.08 -17.77
N GLU A 80 10.70 -9.18 -18.28
CA GLU A 80 11.02 -9.30 -19.71
C GLU A 80 9.76 -9.29 -20.59
N LEU A 81 8.75 -10.12 -20.30
CA LEU A 81 7.53 -10.16 -21.11
C LEU A 81 6.83 -8.80 -21.16
N GLU A 82 6.81 -8.07 -20.05
CA GLU A 82 6.29 -6.69 -19.99
C GLU A 82 7.12 -5.72 -20.84
N PHE A 83 8.45 -5.79 -20.75
CA PHE A 83 9.36 -4.96 -21.56
C PHE A 83 9.16 -5.20 -23.07
N TRP A 84 9.06 -6.46 -23.48
CA TRP A 84 8.83 -6.83 -24.89
C TRP A 84 7.38 -6.65 -25.35
N LYS A 85 6.48 -6.24 -24.44
CA LYS A 85 5.04 -6.08 -24.66
C LYS A 85 4.35 -7.36 -25.15
N ILE A 86 4.78 -8.51 -24.64
CA ILE A 86 4.20 -9.81 -24.98
C ILE A 86 3.08 -10.15 -23.97
N PRO A 87 1.86 -10.49 -24.40
CA PRO A 87 0.77 -10.79 -23.48
C PRO A 87 1.01 -12.11 -22.73
N LEU A 88 0.78 -12.10 -21.42
CA LEU A 88 0.83 -13.31 -20.57
C LEU A 88 -0.20 -14.38 -20.98
N ALA A 89 -1.22 -14.01 -21.77
CA ALA A 89 -2.23 -14.94 -22.27
C ALA A 89 -1.66 -16.04 -23.18
N HIS A 90 -0.46 -15.86 -23.74
CA HIS A 90 0.21 -16.84 -24.60
C HIS A 90 1.11 -17.83 -23.84
N ILE A 91 1.06 -17.84 -22.51
CA ILE A 91 1.76 -18.86 -21.71
C ILE A 91 1.16 -20.22 -22.01
N SER A 92 2.02 -21.14 -22.44
CA SER A 92 1.64 -22.52 -22.73
C SER A 92 1.06 -23.24 -21.51
N GLU A 93 0.17 -24.20 -21.74
CA GLU A 93 -0.48 -24.98 -20.68
C GLU A 93 0.55 -25.70 -19.77
N CYS A 94 1.66 -26.20 -20.33
CA CYS A 94 2.71 -26.83 -19.54
C CYS A 94 3.43 -25.88 -18.57
N CYS A 95 3.42 -24.57 -18.85
CA CYS A 95 4.04 -23.55 -18.01
C CYS A 95 3.03 -22.81 -17.11
N PHE A 96 1.73 -23.07 -17.29
CA PHE A 96 0.68 -22.37 -16.56
C PHE A 96 0.77 -22.58 -15.03
N GLN A 97 1.13 -23.78 -14.57
CA GLN A 97 1.29 -24.05 -13.14
C GLN A 97 2.45 -23.27 -12.52
N ILE A 98 3.54 -23.08 -13.26
CA ILE A 98 4.70 -22.28 -12.84
C ILE A 98 4.29 -20.82 -12.70
N TYR A 99 3.54 -20.31 -13.68
CA TYR A 99 2.98 -18.96 -13.66
C TYR A 99 2.06 -18.75 -12.44
N VAL A 100 1.10 -19.66 -12.21
CA VAL A 100 0.17 -19.57 -11.07
C VAL A 100 0.90 -19.62 -9.73
N LYS A 101 1.93 -20.47 -9.60
CA LYS A 101 2.76 -20.54 -8.40
C LYS A 101 3.40 -19.18 -8.10
N TYR A 102 4.04 -18.58 -9.10
CA TYR A 102 4.67 -17.28 -8.96
C TYR A 102 3.66 -16.17 -8.60
N GLU A 103 2.52 -16.08 -9.28
CA GLU A 103 1.51 -15.05 -8.98
C GLU A 103 0.99 -15.16 -7.52
N LYS A 104 0.83 -16.38 -7.01
CA LYS A 104 0.48 -16.61 -5.60
C LYS A 104 1.58 -16.14 -4.65
N GLU A 105 2.84 -16.45 -4.94
CA GLU A 105 4.00 -16.04 -4.12
C GLU A 105 4.19 -14.51 -4.13
N ALA A 106 4.00 -13.87 -5.28
CA ALA A 106 4.05 -12.41 -5.41
C ALA A 106 2.91 -11.74 -4.63
N THR A 107 1.70 -12.29 -4.72
CA THR A 107 0.54 -11.81 -3.95
C THR A 107 0.75 -12.01 -2.45
N ALA A 108 1.24 -13.17 -2.03
CA ALA A 108 1.51 -13.48 -0.63
C ALA A 108 2.59 -12.55 -0.04
N THR A 109 3.63 -12.24 -0.81
CA THR A 109 4.66 -11.27 -0.41
C THR A 109 4.07 -9.87 -0.23
N LYS A 110 3.28 -9.40 -1.20
CA LYS A 110 2.60 -8.10 -1.10
C LYS A 110 1.63 -8.02 0.08
N LEU A 111 0.90 -9.10 0.35
CA LEU A 111 0.05 -9.21 1.53
C LEU A 111 0.89 -9.15 2.81
N ARG A 112 1.99 -9.92 2.87
CA ARG A 112 2.90 -9.90 4.01
C ARG A 112 3.46 -8.51 4.27
N GLU A 113 3.92 -7.78 3.27
CA GLU A 113 4.41 -6.39 3.41
C GLU A 113 3.30 -5.42 3.83
N THR A 114 2.07 -5.65 3.41
CA THR A 114 0.92 -4.82 3.82
C THR A 114 0.59 -5.01 5.30
N PHE A 115 0.67 -6.25 5.81
CA PHE A 115 0.32 -6.60 7.19
C PHE A 115 1.49 -6.45 8.17
N ALA A 116 2.68 -6.90 7.78
CA ALA A 116 3.90 -6.66 8.54
C ALA A 116 4.39 -5.27 8.16
N GLN A 117 4.13 -4.28 9.00
CA GLN A 117 4.71 -2.93 8.88
C GLN A 117 5.92 -2.81 9.80
N PRO A 118 7.06 -3.49 9.51
CA PRO A 118 8.19 -3.56 10.42
C PRO A 118 8.79 -2.19 10.73
N ASP A 119 8.74 -1.26 9.77
CA ASP A 119 9.29 0.09 9.94
C ASP A 119 8.39 0.99 10.79
N THR A 120 7.10 0.64 10.92
CA THR A 120 6.13 1.45 11.66
C THR A 120 6.03 0.98 13.12
N PHE A 121 6.08 -0.33 13.37
CA PHE A 121 6.09 -0.90 14.73
C PHE A 121 7.29 -1.85 14.89
N PRO A 122 8.50 -1.33 15.14
CA PRO A 122 9.71 -2.16 15.17
C PRO A 122 9.75 -3.09 16.38
N ASN A 123 9.07 -2.76 17.48
CA ASN A 123 8.89 -3.65 18.62
C ASN A 123 7.48 -3.54 19.23
N MET A 124 7.14 -4.46 20.13
CA MET A 124 5.81 -4.51 20.77
C MET A 124 5.55 -3.31 21.69
N LEU A 125 6.60 -2.72 22.27
CA LEU A 125 6.47 -1.57 23.17
C LEU A 125 6.11 -0.29 22.41
N ASP A 126 6.60 -0.12 21.18
CA ASP A 126 6.21 0.98 20.30
C ASP A 126 4.72 0.89 19.93
N GLY A 127 4.23 -0.34 19.66
CA GLY A 127 2.79 -0.58 19.46
C GLY A 127 1.94 -0.27 20.70
N LEU A 128 2.46 -0.57 21.89
CA LEU A 128 1.80 -0.20 23.15
C LEU A 128 1.79 1.32 23.35
N TRP A 129 2.91 1.99 23.08
CA TRP A 129 3.01 3.45 23.15
C TRP A 129 1.98 4.12 22.22
N TRP A 130 1.92 3.71 20.95
CA TRP A 130 0.89 4.17 20.02
C TRP A 130 -0.52 3.96 20.56
N SER A 131 -0.81 2.78 21.15
CA SER A 131 -2.13 2.48 21.71
C SER A 131 -2.50 3.45 22.83
N VAL A 132 -1.56 3.74 23.74
CA VAL A 132 -1.77 4.70 24.84
C VAL A 132 -2.00 6.12 24.31
N VAL A 133 -1.18 6.57 23.36
CA VAL A 133 -1.31 7.90 22.72
C VAL A 133 -2.64 8.04 21.97
N THR A 134 -3.10 6.97 21.33
CA THR A 134 -4.38 6.93 20.60
C THR A 134 -5.57 6.95 21.56
N MET A 135 -5.54 6.14 22.62
CA MET A 135 -6.60 6.14 23.64
C MET A 135 -6.71 7.48 24.38
N THR A 136 -5.59 8.16 24.59
CA THR A 136 -5.55 9.48 25.20
C THR A 136 -5.83 10.61 24.20
N THR A 137 -6.10 10.28 22.92
CA THR A 137 -6.44 11.21 21.83
C THR A 137 -5.35 12.22 21.48
N VAL A 138 -4.10 11.98 21.88
CA VAL A 138 -3.01 12.94 21.67
C VAL A 138 -2.51 12.92 20.22
N GLY A 139 -2.28 11.73 19.65
CA GLY A 139 -1.95 11.51 18.24
C GLY A 139 -0.71 12.28 17.72
N TYR A 140 0.49 11.73 17.91
CA TYR A 140 1.75 12.42 17.57
C TYR A 140 2.20 12.31 16.09
N ASP A 141 1.40 11.71 15.20
CA ASP A 141 1.66 11.52 13.75
C ASP A 141 3.02 10.88 13.38
N ASP A 142 3.77 10.42 14.38
CA ASP A 142 5.09 9.80 14.28
C ASP A 142 4.97 8.30 13.96
N MET A 143 3.89 7.67 14.41
CA MET A 143 3.62 6.26 14.23
C MET A 143 2.12 5.99 14.25
N TYR A 144 1.60 5.29 13.25
CA TYR A 144 0.19 4.88 13.15
C TYR A 144 0.03 3.74 12.13
N PRO A 145 -0.98 2.87 12.28
CA PRO A 145 -1.14 1.72 11.41
C PRO A 145 -1.61 2.16 10.01
N LYS A 146 -0.77 1.97 8.99
CA LYS A 146 -1.05 2.51 7.64
C LYS A 146 -2.06 1.66 6.85
N GLY A 147 -2.20 0.38 7.22
CA GLY A 147 -3.06 -0.58 6.53
C GLY A 147 -4.57 -0.27 6.70
N PRO A 148 -5.42 -0.70 5.75
CA PRO A 148 -6.86 -0.38 5.78
C PRO A 148 -7.57 -0.93 7.03
N LEU A 149 -7.24 -2.15 7.44
CA LEU A 149 -7.73 -2.74 8.69
C LEU A 149 -7.19 -1.99 9.93
N GLY A 150 -5.92 -1.57 9.86
CA GLY A 150 -5.27 -0.82 10.92
C GLY A 150 -6.00 0.49 11.25
N ARG A 151 -6.40 1.25 10.22
CA ARG A 151 -7.17 2.49 10.38
C ARG A 151 -8.54 2.28 11.02
N VAL A 152 -9.18 1.13 10.76
CA VAL A 152 -10.45 0.78 11.42
C VAL A 152 -10.23 0.51 12.91
N VAL A 153 -9.17 -0.24 13.25
CA VAL A 153 -8.80 -0.51 14.65
C VAL A 153 -8.44 0.78 15.39
N GLU A 154 -7.69 1.66 14.75
CA GLU A 154 -7.35 3.00 15.27
C GLU A 154 -8.60 3.82 15.59
N ALA A 155 -9.53 3.92 14.64
CA ALA A 155 -10.78 4.66 14.84
C ALA A 155 -11.60 4.10 16.00
N ALA A 156 -11.68 2.77 16.12
CA ALA A 156 -12.38 2.12 17.22
C ALA A 156 -11.70 2.38 18.58
N CYS A 157 -10.37 2.30 18.63
CA CYS A 157 -9.57 2.56 19.83
C CYS A 157 -9.74 4.00 20.33
N ALA A 158 -9.64 4.99 19.43
CA ALA A 158 -9.82 6.40 19.74
C ALA A 158 -11.23 6.68 20.30
N MET A 159 -12.27 6.10 19.68
CA MET A 159 -13.65 6.24 20.15
C MET A 159 -13.84 5.69 21.56
N ILE A 160 -13.25 4.53 21.87
CA ILE A 160 -13.30 3.94 23.21
C ILE A 160 -12.56 4.83 24.22
N GLY A 161 -11.40 5.36 23.85
CA GLY A 161 -10.61 6.27 24.70
C GLY A 161 -11.39 7.51 25.13
N ILE A 162 -12.07 8.17 24.19
CA ILE A 162 -12.92 9.35 24.45
C ILE A 162 -14.03 9.02 25.46
N LEU A 163 -14.71 7.88 25.28
CA LEU A 163 -15.79 7.46 26.18
C LEU A 163 -15.29 7.22 27.62
N VAL A 164 -14.10 6.62 27.76
CA VAL A 164 -13.48 6.36 29.07
C VAL A 164 -13.12 7.68 29.76
N ILE A 165 -12.57 8.66 29.04
CA ILE A 165 -12.17 9.95 29.61
C ILE A 165 -13.40 10.83 29.95
N ALA A 166 -14.51 10.69 29.21
CA ALA A 166 -15.72 11.46 29.47
C ALA A 166 -16.37 11.13 30.83
N MET A 167 -16.28 9.88 31.30
CA MET A 167 -16.97 9.44 32.51
C MET A 167 -16.48 10.14 33.80
N PRO A 168 -15.17 10.18 34.13
CA PRO A 168 -14.68 10.89 35.30
C PRO A 168 -14.99 12.40 35.27
N ILE A 169 -14.89 13.02 34.09
CA ILE A 169 -15.17 14.44 33.90
C ILE A 169 -16.63 14.73 34.25
N ALA A 170 -17.57 13.90 33.78
CA ALA A 170 -18.99 14.06 34.08
C ALA A 170 -19.30 13.93 35.58
N VAL A 171 -18.67 12.97 36.28
CA VAL A 171 -18.84 12.79 37.73
C VAL A 171 -18.34 14.01 38.51
N ILE A 172 -17.17 14.53 38.15
CA ILE A 172 -16.60 15.72 38.78
C ILE A 172 -17.47 16.94 38.52
N ALA A 173 -17.92 17.14 37.27
CA ALA A 173 -18.80 18.25 36.90
C ALA A 173 -20.12 18.22 37.68
N GLY A 174 -20.73 17.04 37.88
CA GLY A 174 -21.94 16.88 38.68
C GLY A 174 -21.76 17.33 40.13
N ASN A 175 -20.65 16.95 40.76
CA ASN A 175 -20.34 17.39 42.13
C ASN A 175 -20.14 18.91 42.22
N PHE A 176 -19.47 19.51 41.24
CA PHE A 176 -19.30 20.97 41.19
C PHE A 176 -20.65 21.69 40.98
N ASP A 177 -21.54 21.15 40.17
CA ASP A 177 -22.88 21.70 39.96
C ASP A 177 -23.71 21.67 41.26
N ASP A 178 -23.68 20.56 42.00
CA ASP A 178 -24.37 20.42 43.28
C ASP A 178 -23.80 21.34 44.37
N LEU A 179 -22.48 21.51 44.41
CA LEU A 179 -21.84 22.47 45.33
C LEU A 179 -22.23 23.92 45.00
N HIS A 180 -22.25 24.27 43.71
CA HIS A 180 -22.67 25.60 43.28
C HIS A 180 -24.12 25.89 43.65
N LYS A 181 -25.03 24.93 43.44
CA LYS A 181 -26.43 25.06 43.88
C LYS A 181 -26.53 25.23 45.40
N THR A 182 -25.86 24.37 46.16
CA THR A 182 -25.89 24.41 47.63
C THR A 182 -25.37 25.74 48.19
N ASN A 183 -24.29 26.29 47.61
CA ASN A 183 -23.76 27.58 48.04
C ASN A 183 -24.73 28.74 47.71
N ASN A 184 -25.36 28.72 46.53
CA ASN A 184 -26.32 29.74 46.15
C ASN A 184 -27.61 29.68 47.00
N ASP A 185 -28.06 28.48 47.34
CA ASP A 185 -29.20 28.27 48.25
C ASP A 185 -28.88 28.75 49.67
N ARG A 186 -27.66 28.50 50.14
CA ARG A 186 -27.15 29.02 51.44
C ARG A 186 -27.10 30.55 51.47
N GLU A 187 -26.60 31.18 50.41
CA GLU A 187 -26.58 32.65 50.30
C GLU A 187 -28.00 33.22 50.27
N SER A 188 -28.91 32.58 49.53
CA SER A 188 -30.32 32.96 49.47
C SER A 188 -30.97 32.85 50.86
N TYR A 189 -30.75 31.74 51.58
CA TYR A 189 -31.27 31.54 52.94
C TYR A 189 -30.73 32.59 53.92
N ASN A 190 -29.42 32.83 53.93
CA ASN A 190 -28.80 33.81 54.82
C ASN A 190 -29.35 35.23 54.60
N SER A 191 -29.54 35.62 53.33
CA SER A 191 -30.11 36.93 52.99
C SER A 191 -31.56 37.11 53.46
N VAL A 192 -32.35 36.03 53.50
CA VAL A 192 -33.72 36.04 54.02
C VAL A 192 -33.72 36.14 55.55
N SER A 193 -32.89 35.35 56.24
CA SER A 193 -32.80 35.42 57.71
C SER A 193 -32.34 36.79 58.20
N GLU A 194 -31.35 37.41 57.53
CA GLU A 194 -30.88 38.77 57.87
C GLU A 194 -31.98 39.83 57.69
N ARG A 195 -32.83 39.69 56.65
CA ARG A 195 -33.98 40.57 56.43
C ARG A 195 -35.04 40.40 57.51
N GLU A 196 -35.31 39.17 57.94
CA GLU A 196 -36.27 38.90 59.02
C GLU A 196 -35.78 39.42 60.37
N GLU A 197 -34.51 39.24 60.69
CA GLU A 197 -33.89 39.75 61.91
C GLU A 197 -33.86 41.28 61.93
N SER A 198 -33.47 41.91 60.81
CA SER A 198 -33.55 43.36 60.63
C SER A 198 -34.97 43.90 60.78
N ARG A 199 -35.99 43.13 60.36
CA ARG A 199 -37.40 43.50 60.52
C ARG A 199 -37.84 43.41 61.99
N LYS A 200 -37.42 42.37 62.72
CA LYS A 200 -37.71 42.22 64.16
C LYS A 200 -37.06 43.36 64.97
N ASN A 201 -35.82 43.72 64.66
CA ASN A 201 -35.11 44.82 65.34
C ASN A 201 -35.69 46.22 65.07
N ARG A 202 -36.50 46.42 64.03
CA ARG A 202 -37.21 47.70 63.80
C ARG A 202 -38.54 47.83 64.55
N ILE A 203 -39.04 46.73 65.12
CA ILE A 203 -40.38 46.70 65.77
C ILE A 203 -40.26 46.77 67.30
N ASN A 204 -39.06 46.53 67.86
CA ASN A 204 -38.70 46.79 69.25
C ASN A 204 -38.08 48.19 69.40
#